data_AF-A0A940UFY8-F1
#
_entry.id   AF-A0A940UFY8-F1
#
_cell.length_a   1.000
_cell.length_b   1.000
_cell.length_c   1.000
_cell.angle_alpha   90.00
_cell.angle_beta   90.00
_cell.angle_gamma   90.00
#
_symmetry.space_group_name_H-M   'P 1'
#
loop_
_entity.id
_entity.type
_entity.pdbx_description
1 polymer ?
#
loop_
_entity_poly.entity_id
_entity_poly.type
_entity_poly.pdbx_seq_one_letter_code
_entity_poly.pdbx_strand_id
1 'polypeptide(L)'
;SNYGPTNPVYLKTVGDRVKTLRDTGIAGTIPTELVQASASGLDPHISPESASIQVARVAKVRGVSEDLLIKAVVQATAGRQLGFLGEPRVNVLELNLLLDSMK
;
A
#
# COMPACT_ATOMS: atom_id res chain seq x y z
N SER A 1 8.64 14.36 -3.30
CA SER A 1 7.92 15.61 -3.63
C SER A 1 8.33 16.67 -2.63
N ASN A 2 8.66 17.89 -3.07
CA ASN A 2 9.14 18.96 -2.18
C ASN A 2 8.10 20.09 -1.99
N TYR A 3 6.82 19.82 -2.28
CA TYR A 3 5.75 20.79 -2.08
C TYR A 3 5.44 20.98 -0.59
N GLY A 4 5.19 22.23 -0.18
CA GLY A 4 4.70 22.55 1.16
C GLY A 4 3.24 22.10 1.38
N PRO A 5 2.78 22.00 2.64
CA PRO A 5 1.48 21.45 2.99
C PRO A 5 0.29 22.29 2.47
N THR A 6 0.48 23.59 2.28
CA THR A 6 -0.54 24.52 1.76
C THR A 6 -0.47 24.72 0.25
N ASN A 7 0.44 24.01 -0.44
CA ASN A 7 0.61 24.16 -1.88
C ASN A 7 -0.64 23.63 -2.63
N PRO A 8 -1.26 24.43 -3.53
CA PRO A 8 -2.49 24.02 -4.21
C PRO A 8 -2.31 22.80 -5.13
N VAL A 9 -1.13 22.64 -5.73
CA VAL A 9 -0.81 21.47 -6.57
C VAL A 9 -0.73 20.20 -5.72
N TYR A 10 -0.15 20.29 -4.52
CA TYR A 10 -0.11 19.17 -3.58
C TYR A 10 -1.53 18.76 -3.14
N LEU A 11 -2.35 19.72 -2.72
CA LEU A 11 -3.72 19.46 -2.29
C LEU A 11 -4.56 18.83 -3.42
N LYS A 12 -4.43 19.34 -4.64
CA LYS A 12 -5.08 18.74 -5.82
C LYS A 12 -4.60 17.31 -6.07
N THR A 13 -3.29 17.08 -6.04
CA THR A 13 -2.70 15.75 -6.28
C THR A 13 -3.18 14.72 -5.26
N VAL A 14 -3.24 15.09 -3.98
CA VAL A 14 -3.76 14.23 -2.92
C VAL A 14 -5.25 13.94 -3.16
N GLY A 15 -6.05 14.96 -3.49
CA GLY A 15 -7.47 14.79 -3.83
C GLY A 15 -7.70 13.84 -5.01
N ASP A 16 -6.93 14.00 -6.09
CA ASP A 16 -7.01 13.14 -7.28
C ASP A 16 -6.63 11.68 -6.95
N ARG A 17 -5.62 11.47 -6.10
CA ARG A 17 -5.21 10.12 -5.64
C ARG A 17 -6.27 9.48 -4.76
N VAL A 18 -6.85 10.23 -3.82
CA VAL A 18 -7.99 9.78 -3.00
C VAL A 18 -9.13 9.32 -3.91
N LYS A 19 -9.53 10.16 -4.88
CA LYS A 19 -10.59 9.80 -5.83
C LYS A 19 -10.26 8.52 -6.58
N THR A 20 -9.04 8.41 -7.11
CA THR A 20 -8.60 7.22 -7.85
C THR A 20 -8.73 5.95 -7.00
N LEU A 21 -8.31 5.99 -5.73
CA LEU A 21 -8.44 4.85 -4.82
C LEU A 21 -9.91 4.50 -4.54
N ARG A 22 -10.78 5.50 -4.35
CA ARG A 22 -12.23 5.29 -4.19
C ARG A 22 -12.85 4.60 -5.41
N ASP A 23 -12.48 5.04 -6.61
CA ASP A 23 -12.98 4.48 -7.87
C ASP A 23 -12.60 2.98 -8.01
N THR A 24 -11.56 2.53 -7.30
CA THR A 24 -11.19 1.11 -7.24
C THR A 24 -12.02 0.25 -6.26
N GLY A 25 -12.97 0.86 -5.54
CA GLY A 25 -13.83 0.19 -4.56
C GLY A 25 -13.34 0.26 -3.11
N ILE A 26 -12.25 0.99 -2.83
CA ILE A 26 -11.74 1.16 -1.46
C ILE A 26 -12.66 2.13 -0.67
N ALA A 27 -13.35 1.60 0.33
CA ALA A 27 -14.19 2.36 1.26
C ALA A 27 -13.47 2.64 2.59
N GLY A 28 -13.99 3.56 3.41
CA GLY A 28 -13.44 3.86 4.75
C GLY A 28 -12.23 4.82 4.75
N THR A 29 -11.48 4.86 5.84
CA THR A 29 -10.30 5.73 5.98
C THR A 29 -9.19 5.29 5.04
N ILE A 30 -8.66 6.20 4.22
CA ILE A 30 -7.51 5.91 3.34
C ILE A 30 -6.24 6.31 4.09
N PRO A 31 -5.30 5.37 4.31
CA PRO A 31 -3.98 5.66 4.88
C PRO A 31 -3.24 6.73 4.07
N THR A 32 -2.57 7.64 4.77
CA THR A 32 -1.90 8.79 4.17
C THR A 32 -0.77 8.39 3.22
N GLU A 33 -0.06 7.30 3.50
CA GLU A 33 1.04 6.81 2.66
C GLU A 33 0.61 6.41 1.23
N LEU A 34 -0.66 6.02 1.04
CA LEU A 34 -1.18 5.67 -0.29
C LEU A 34 -1.45 6.89 -1.17
N VAL A 35 -1.54 8.08 -0.57
CA VAL A 35 -1.87 9.33 -1.28
C VAL A 35 -0.72 10.33 -1.24
N GLN A 36 0.20 10.21 -0.28
CA GLN A 36 1.40 11.01 -0.20
C GLN A 36 2.53 10.38 -1.03
N ALA A 37 3.41 11.23 -1.56
CA ALA A 37 4.60 10.74 -2.26
C ALA A 37 5.72 10.46 -1.26
N SER A 38 6.47 9.39 -1.47
CA SER A 38 7.68 9.12 -0.69
C SER A 38 8.77 10.18 -0.95
N ALA A 39 9.68 10.34 0.01
CA ALA A 39 10.81 11.26 -0.11
C ALA A 39 11.79 10.80 -1.21
N SER A 40 12.07 9.50 -1.29
CA SER A 40 12.97 8.92 -2.29
C SER A 40 12.34 8.82 -3.70
N GLY A 41 11.01 8.77 -3.78
CA GLY A 41 10.30 8.45 -5.02
C GLY A 41 10.37 6.99 -5.44
N LEU A 42 11.06 6.13 -4.67
CA LEU A 42 11.34 4.73 -5.01
C LEU A 42 11.00 3.75 -3.88
N ASP A 43 10.35 4.20 -2.80
CA ASP A 43 10.06 3.35 -1.65
C ASP A 43 9.22 2.12 -2.05
N PRO A 44 9.76 0.89 -1.92
CA PRO A 44 9.03 -0.32 -2.23
C PRO A 44 8.14 -0.80 -1.07
N HIS A 45 8.09 -0.06 0.04
CA HIS A 45 7.41 -0.46 1.25
C HIS A 45 6.08 0.29 1.45
N ILE A 46 5.11 -0.43 2.00
CA ILE A 46 3.87 0.13 2.55
C ILE A 46 3.58 -0.49 3.91
N SER A 47 2.76 0.14 4.75
CA SER A 47 2.32 -0.49 6.00
C SER A 47 1.40 -1.69 5.74
N PRO A 48 1.29 -2.62 6.72
CA PRO A 48 0.32 -3.71 6.66
C PRO A 48 -1.14 -3.23 6.55
N GLU A 49 -1.49 -2.07 7.11
CA GLU A 49 -2.83 -1.47 6.99
C GLU A 49 -3.09 -1.05 5.54
N SER A 50 -2.12 -0.39 4.90
CA SER A 50 -2.22 0.01 3.49
C SER A 50 -2.29 -1.19 2.54
N ALA A 51 -1.65 -2.31 2.89
CA ALA A 51 -1.79 -3.55 2.15
C ALA A 51 -3.19 -4.18 2.34
N SER A 52 -3.70 -4.21 3.58
CA SER A 52 -4.95 -4.91 3.92
C SER A 52 -6.17 -4.32 3.23
N ILE A 53 -6.29 -2.99 3.14
CA ILE A 53 -7.45 -2.34 2.49
C ILE A 53 -7.52 -2.62 0.98
N GLN A 54 -6.43 -3.08 0.38
CA GLN A 54 -6.33 -3.38 -1.05
C GLN A 54 -6.58 -4.86 -1.37
N VAL A 55 -6.67 -5.73 -0.36
CA VAL A 55 -6.78 -7.19 -0.52
C VAL A 55 -7.95 -7.56 -1.42
N ALA A 56 -9.17 -7.11 -1.11
CA ALA A 56 -10.37 -7.47 -1.86
C ALA A 56 -10.25 -7.11 -3.36
N ARG A 57 -9.74 -5.91 -3.66
CA ARG A 57 -9.54 -5.44 -5.03
C ARG A 57 -8.51 -6.30 -5.78
N VAL A 58 -7.36 -6.56 -5.16
CA VAL A 58 -6.26 -7.29 -5.80
C VAL A 58 -6.62 -8.77 -5.97
N ALA A 59 -7.27 -9.38 -4.98
CA ALA A 59 -7.77 -10.75 -5.05
C ALA A 59 -8.72 -10.93 -6.24
N LYS A 60 -9.69 -10.01 -6.40
CA LYS A 60 -10.64 -10.01 -7.53
C LYS A 60 -9.94 -9.93 -8.88
N VAL A 61 -8.96 -9.04 -9.04
CA VAL A 61 -8.25 -8.85 -10.33
C VAL A 61 -7.33 -10.02 -10.64
N ARG A 62 -6.70 -10.63 -9.62
CA ARG A 62 -5.80 -11.78 -9.79
C ARG A 62 -6.52 -13.12 -9.84
N GLY A 63 -7.82 -13.18 -9.52
CA GLY A 63 -8.59 -14.42 -9.49
C GLY A 63 -8.17 -15.38 -8.37
N VAL A 64 -7.64 -14.85 -7.27
CA VAL A 64 -7.20 -15.63 -6.09
C VAL A 64 -8.12 -15.36 -4.90
N SER A 65 -8.10 -16.22 -3.88
CA SER A 65 -8.85 -15.98 -2.65
C SER A 65 -8.23 -14.86 -1.81
N GLU A 66 -9.08 -14.13 -1.08
CA GLU A 66 -8.61 -13.10 -0.14
C GLU A 66 -7.70 -13.70 0.93
N ASP A 67 -8.02 -14.90 1.45
CA ASP A 67 -7.20 -15.60 2.45
C ASP A 67 -5.78 -15.90 1.96
N LEU A 68 -5.61 -16.28 0.69
CA LEU A 68 -4.29 -16.51 0.10
C LEU A 68 -3.51 -15.20 0.05
N LEU A 69 -4.16 -14.13 -0.39
CA LEU A 69 -3.53 -12.82 -0.48
C LEU A 69 -3.16 -12.26 0.91
N ILE A 70 -4.00 -12.44 1.92
CA ILE A 70 -3.70 -12.05 3.31
C ILE A 70 -2.47 -12.81 3.81
N LYS A 71 -2.37 -14.11 3.56
CA LYS A 71 -1.19 -14.91 3.93
C LYS A 71 0.07 -14.42 3.22
N ALA A 72 -0.03 -14.10 1.93
CA ALA A 72 1.09 -13.56 1.17
C ALA A 72 1.55 -12.19 1.72
N VAL A 73 0.62 -11.31 2.10
CA VAL A 73 0.93 -10.02 2.75
C VAL A 73 1.67 -10.25 4.08
N VAL A 74 1.18 -11.17 4.92
CA VAL A 74 1.85 -11.50 6.19
C VAL A 74 3.26 -12.04 5.95
N GLN A 75 3.45 -12.90 4.95
CA GLN A 75 4.76 -13.45 4.60
C GLN A 75 5.74 -12.39 4.08
N ALA A 76 5.23 -11.39 3.34
CA ALA A 76 6.02 -10.25 2.86
C ALA A 76 6.15 -9.10 3.87
N THR A 77 5.61 -9.26 5.10
CA THR A 77 5.69 -8.25 6.16
C THR A 77 6.97 -8.43 6.97
N ALA A 78 7.86 -7.44 6.91
CA ALA A 78 8.98 -7.31 7.83
C ALA A 78 8.55 -6.57 9.10
N GLY A 79 8.86 -7.14 10.27
CA GLY A 79 8.64 -6.52 11.57
C GLY A 79 9.62 -5.39 11.90
N ARG A 80 9.45 -4.80 13.09
CA ARG A 80 10.37 -3.78 13.61
C ARG A 80 11.76 -4.36 13.83
N GLN A 81 12.79 -3.60 13.49
CA GLN A 81 14.17 -3.97 13.78
C GLN A 81 14.39 -3.93 15.30
N LEU A 82 14.99 -4.99 15.86
CA LEU A 82 15.18 -5.16 17.31
C LEU A 82 13.88 -5.05 18.14
N GLY A 83 12.70 -5.16 17.51
CA GLY A 83 11.39 -5.06 18.18
C GLY A 83 10.87 -3.63 18.43
N PHE A 84 11.70 -2.59 18.31
CA PHE A 84 11.31 -1.20 18.59
C PHE A 84 11.76 -0.17 17.55
N LEU A 85 12.69 -0.50 16.66
CA LEU A 85 13.17 0.43 15.63
C LEU A 85 12.36 0.28 14.34
N GLY A 86 11.82 1.40 13.88
CA GLY A 86 11.04 1.49 12.64
C GLY A 86 9.59 1.00 12.79
N GLU A 87 8.95 0.81 11.64
CA GLU A 87 7.55 0.40 11.52
C GLU A 87 7.46 -0.93 10.77
N PRO A 88 6.44 -1.76 11.08
CA PRO A 88 6.13 -2.93 10.25
C PRO A 88 5.87 -2.50 8.81
N ARG A 89 6.44 -3.23 7.86
CA ARG A 89 6.42 -2.85 6.45
C ARG A 89 6.28 -4.06 5.55
N VAL A 90 5.49 -3.92 4.49
CA VAL A 90 5.28 -4.93 3.45
C VAL A 90 6.14 -4.56 2.26
N ASN A 91 7.00 -5.46 1.81
CA ASN A 91 7.75 -5.27 0.57
C ASN A 91 6.85 -5.60 -0.63
N VAL A 92 6.47 -4.57 -1.40
CA VAL A 92 5.54 -4.70 -2.52
C VAL A 92 6.12 -5.52 -3.67
N LEU A 93 7.43 -5.44 -3.91
CA LEU A 93 8.08 -6.22 -4.96
C LEU A 93 8.07 -7.71 -4.62
N GLU A 94 8.54 -8.05 -3.42
CA GLU A 94 8.55 -9.44 -2.93
C GLU A 94 7.15 -10.03 -2.91
N LEU A 95 6.14 -9.26 -2.45
CA LEU A 95 4.75 -9.68 -2.47
C LEU A 95 4.26 -10.02 -3.89
N ASN A 96 4.55 -9.16 -4.88
CA ASN A 96 4.12 -9.43 -6.26
C ASN A 96 4.83 -10.65 -6.86
N LEU A 97 6.14 -10.83 -6.61
CA LEU A 97 6.88 -12.01 -7.04
C LEU A 97 6.33 -13.29 -6.41
N LEU A 98 6.01 -13.25 -5.11
CA LEU A 98 5.38 -14.36 -4.40
C LEU A 98 4.03 -14.73 -5.03
N LEU A 99 3.18 -13.73 -5.28
CA LEU A 99 1.87 -13.95 -5.93
C LEU A 99 1.98 -14.48 -7.36
N ASP A 100 3.03 -14.11 -8.09
CA ASP A 100 3.26 -14.61 -9.46
C ASP A 100 3.74 -16.07 -9.47
N SER A 101 4.46 -16.50 -8.43
CA SER A 101 4.87 -17.91 -8.24
C SER A 101 3.74 -18.85 -7.78
N MET A 102 2.60 -18.29 -7.35
CA MET A 102 1.42 -19.04 -6.88
C MET A 102 0.38 -19.29 -7.97
N LYS A 103 0.62 -18.80 -9.20
CA LYS A 103 -0.17 -19.14 -10.39
C LYS A 103 0.19 -20.53 -10.91
#